data_AF-A0A9D4S4H5-F1
#
_entry.id   AF-A0A9D4S4H5-F1
#
_cell.length_a   1.000
_cell.length_b   1.000
_cell.length_c   1.000
_cell.angle_alpha   90.00
_cell.angle_beta   90.00
_cell.angle_gamma   90.00
#
_symmetry.space_group_name_H-M   'P 1'
#
loop_
_entity.id
_entity.type
_entity.pdbx_description
1 polymer ?
#
loop_
_entity_poly.entity_id
_entity_poly.type
_entity_poly.pdbx_seq_one_letter_code
_entity_poly.pdbx_strand_id
1 'polypeptide(L)'
;MTILFSTKVRIQCKHRKRLPLTGHADRFSAAGLLAVSPAVSLQNKKRPNRRRSLNTGNYRKCGPKQVDFHSTNINYHDHYQHSPCNIYFGENFCVRLNQWFKFLTCVEDIRNGGIVMCDFTPNKSLSAMTLSDDAVKIRDVPNAGGSSVGSEVLSFEVLQKCFKAKLLKTEMEVEYFPEGGSITDYVCVVFGTKLGVSVTRARNYWGRDFTSEQAAHLLNKKLRGINQSSRNSLENWNKQVLHVWSANRDVTNVLVQAFHTLEPEVKSNTVVLITNTTTSCDFIYLNG
;
A
#
# COMPACT_ATOMS: atom_id res chain seq x y z
N MET A 1 23.21 20.47 50.76
CA MET A 1 22.79 19.56 49.68
C MET A 1 21.39 19.99 49.26
N THR A 2 21.28 20.77 48.18
CA THR A 2 20.14 20.92 47.25
C THR A 2 20.57 22.03 46.28
N ILE A 3 20.90 21.66 45.05
CA ILE A 3 21.16 22.59 43.95
C ILE A 3 19.93 22.55 43.05
N LEU A 4 19.20 23.65 43.01
CA LEU A 4 18.11 23.93 42.07
C LEU A 4 18.70 24.67 40.86
N PHE A 5 18.63 24.09 39.67
CA PHE A 5 18.76 24.84 38.42
C PHE A 5 17.48 24.69 37.61
N SER A 6 16.76 25.81 37.53
CA SER A 6 15.65 26.08 36.63
C SER A 6 16.22 26.66 35.34
N THR A 7 15.93 26.04 34.20
CA THR A 7 16.22 26.61 32.88
C THR A 7 14.94 26.68 32.05
N LYS A 8 14.32 27.86 32.05
CA LYS A 8 13.30 28.26 31.08
C LYS A 8 13.99 28.54 29.74
N VAL A 9 13.66 27.78 28.71
CA VAL A 9 14.03 28.12 27.32
C VAL A 9 12.89 28.93 26.70
N ARG A 10 13.20 30.18 26.36
CA ARG A 10 12.30 31.17 25.76
C ARG A 10 12.62 31.23 24.27
N ILE A 11 11.75 30.69 23.42
CA ILE A 11 11.91 30.75 21.95
C ILE A 11 11.36 32.10 21.47
N GLN A 12 12.23 32.98 21.00
CA GLN A 12 11.85 34.20 20.28
C GLN A 12 11.63 33.89 18.79
N CYS A 13 10.40 34.04 18.32
CA CYS A 13 10.08 34.15 16.90
C CYS A 13 10.57 35.49 16.35
N LYS A 14 11.58 35.46 15.46
CA LYS A 14 11.97 36.63 14.66
C LYS A 14 11.08 36.73 13.43
N HIS A 15 10.28 37.80 13.38
CA HIS A 15 9.60 38.29 12.19
C HIS A 15 10.60 38.58 11.06
N ARG A 16 10.37 38.01 9.88
CA ARG A 16 11.04 38.41 8.64
C ARG A 16 10.09 39.26 7.80
N LYS A 17 10.54 40.49 7.53
CA LYS A 17 9.85 41.57 6.80
C LYS A 17 9.69 41.21 5.31
N ARG A 18 8.50 41.45 4.77
CA ARG A 18 8.23 41.64 3.33
C ARG A 18 8.72 43.02 2.88
N LEU A 19 9.19 43.15 1.65
CA LEU A 19 9.26 44.38 0.84
C LEU A 19 9.56 44.00 -0.64
N PRO A 20 9.34 44.87 -1.66
CA PRO A 20 8.17 44.77 -2.55
C PRO A 20 8.48 44.56 -4.05
N LEU A 21 7.39 44.48 -4.83
CA LEU A 21 7.28 44.37 -6.28
C LEU A 21 7.69 45.65 -7.04
N THR A 22 8.39 45.46 -8.15
CA THR A 22 8.49 46.30 -9.37
C THR A 22 8.79 45.31 -10.52
N GLY A 23 8.22 45.30 -11.73
CA GLY A 23 7.67 46.32 -12.61
C GLY A 23 8.26 46.06 -14.02
N HIS A 24 7.45 46.18 -15.08
CA HIS A 24 7.71 45.98 -16.54
C HIS A 24 7.57 44.54 -17.09
N ALA A 25 6.59 44.19 -17.94
CA ALA A 25 6.17 44.69 -19.27
C ALA A 25 7.19 44.39 -20.39
N ASP A 26 6.94 43.38 -21.24
CA ASP A 26 6.49 43.60 -22.63
C ASP A 26 6.41 42.30 -23.47
N ARG A 27 5.29 42.20 -24.20
CA ARG A 27 5.03 41.81 -25.62
C ARG A 27 5.73 40.62 -26.32
N PHE A 28 5.02 40.22 -27.39
CA PHE A 28 5.30 39.27 -28.48
C PHE A 28 4.86 37.82 -28.23
N SER A 29 4.22 37.10 -29.14
CA SER A 29 3.47 37.39 -30.37
C SER A 29 2.68 36.12 -30.70
N ALA A 30 1.48 36.28 -31.24
CA ALA A 30 0.69 35.18 -31.80
C ALA A 30 1.19 34.82 -33.22
N ALA A 31 1.26 33.51 -33.51
CA ALA A 31 1.12 32.85 -34.82
C ALA A 31 1.12 31.34 -34.51
N GLY A 32 0.10 30.53 -34.77
CA GLY A 32 -0.61 30.40 -36.03
C GLY A 32 0.14 29.40 -36.91
N LEU A 33 -0.27 28.13 -36.94
CA LEU A 33 -0.66 27.42 -38.18
C LEU A 33 -1.12 25.98 -37.92
N LEU A 34 -2.26 25.67 -38.52
CA LEU A 34 -2.76 24.35 -38.86
C LEU A 34 -1.80 23.62 -39.81
N ALA A 35 -1.84 22.28 -39.79
CA ALA A 35 -2.28 21.46 -40.93
C ALA A 35 -1.51 20.12 -41.09
N VAL A 36 -2.31 19.05 -41.09
CA VAL A 36 -2.35 17.99 -42.12
C VAL A 36 -1.35 16.83 -42.06
N SER A 37 -1.95 15.65 -41.91
CA SER A 37 -1.43 14.30 -42.14
C SER A 37 -0.78 14.11 -43.53
N PRO A 38 -0.09 12.97 -43.71
CA PRO A 38 -0.55 12.10 -44.80
C PRO A 38 -0.64 10.63 -44.39
N ALA A 39 -1.67 9.99 -44.94
CA ALA A 39 -1.80 8.55 -45.07
C ALA A 39 -0.84 8.04 -46.15
N VAL A 40 -0.23 6.86 -45.92
CA VAL A 40 0.32 6.02 -46.98
C VAL A 40 -0.06 4.57 -46.71
N SER A 41 -0.55 3.94 -47.78
CA SER A 41 -1.23 2.66 -47.83
C SER A 41 -0.32 1.47 -48.15
N LEU A 42 -0.89 0.27 -47.96
CA LEU A 42 -0.65 -0.99 -48.68
C LEU A 42 0.68 -1.72 -48.43
N GLN A 43 0.60 -2.93 -47.87
CA GLN A 43 0.68 -4.15 -48.69
C GLN A 43 0.42 -5.42 -47.87
N ASN A 44 -0.54 -6.19 -48.37
CA ASN A 44 -0.82 -7.59 -48.02
C ASN A 44 0.39 -8.49 -48.27
N LYS A 45 0.82 -9.26 -47.27
CA LYS A 45 1.62 -10.49 -47.47
C LYS A 45 1.00 -11.67 -46.73
N LYS A 46 0.30 -12.51 -47.50
CA LYS A 46 -0.09 -13.88 -47.18
C LYS A 46 1.14 -14.67 -46.70
N ARG A 47 1.04 -15.38 -45.58
CA ARG A 47 1.97 -16.45 -45.18
C ARG A 47 1.23 -17.80 -45.13
N PRO A 48 1.86 -18.89 -45.61
CA PRO A 48 1.19 -20.16 -45.82
C PRO A 48 1.07 -21.04 -44.56
N ASN A 49 -0.05 -21.77 -44.52
CA ASN A 49 -0.31 -22.93 -43.67
C ASN A 49 0.82 -23.97 -43.76
N ARG A 50 1.41 -24.34 -42.62
CA ARG A 50 2.19 -25.57 -42.48
C ARG A 50 1.52 -26.48 -41.45
N ARG A 51 0.75 -27.44 -41.96
CA ARG A 51 0.41 -28.68 -41.27
C ARG A 51 1.72 -29.42 -40.92
N ARG A 52 1.89 -29.82 -39.67
CA ARG A 52 2.81 -30.91 -39.32
C ARG A 52 2.04 -31.97 -38.55
N SER A 53 2.25 -33.19 -39.04
CA SER A 53 1.62 -34.44 -38.69
C SER A 53 1.89 -34.86 -37.26
N LEU A 54 0.87 -35.49 -36.69
CA LEU A 54 0.95 -36.37 -35.53
C LEU A 54 2.01 -37.45 -35.79
N ASN A 55 2.98 -37.55 -34.87
CA ASN A 55 3.92 -38.66 -34.83
C ASN A 55 3.65 -39.42 -33.52
N THR A 56 2.98 -40.56 -33.65
CA THR A 56 2.72 -41.52 -32.58
C THR A 56 3.94 -42.41 -32.43
N GLY A 57 4.66 -42.28 -31.32
CA GLY A 57 5.85 -43.07 -31.03
C GLY A 57 5.97 -43.43 -29.55
N ASN A 58 5.71 -44.71 -29.27
CA ASN A 58 6.29 -45.57 -28.24
C ASN A 58 6.24 -45.15 -26.76
N TYR A 59 5.24 -45.71 -26.08
CA TYR A 59 5.23 -45.97 -24.64
C TYR A 59 6.39 -46.92 -24.26
N ARG A 60 7.30 -46.46 -23.40
CA ARG A 60 8.15 -47.32 -22.57
C ARG A 60 7.77 -47.14 -21.09
N LYS A 61 7.39 -48.25 -20.46
CA LYS A 61 7.15 -48.37 -19.02
C LYS A 61 8.48 -48.17 -18.27
N CYS A 62 8.53 -47.22 -17.34
CA CYS A 62 9.56 -47.14 -16.32
C CYS A 62 8.90 -47.31 -14.95
N GLY A 63 9.22 -48.41 -14.26
CA GLY A 63 8.81 -48.67 -12.88
C GLY A 63 9.56 -47.77 -11.88
N PRO A 64 9.08 -47.68 -10.62
CA PRO A 64 9.63 -46.77 -9.64
C PRO A 64 10.96 -47.30 -9.12
N LYS A 65 12.02 -46.48 -9.21
CA LYS A 65 13.26 -46.69 -8.48
C LYS A 65 13.13 -45.97 -7.13
N GLN A 66 13.20 -46.78 -6.07
CA GLN A 66 13.32 -46.36 -4.69
C GLN A 66 14.67 -45.63 -4.53
N VAL A 67 14.64 -44.37 -4.06
CA VAL A 67 15.85 -43.60 -3.75
C VAL A 67 15.79 -43.28 -2.26
N ASP A 68 16.73 -43.87 -1.52
CA ASP A 68 16.91 -43.68 -0.10
C ASP A 68 17.33 -42.24 0.21
N PHE A 69 16.51 -41.52 0.98
CA PHE A 69 16.87 -40.22 1.54
C PHE A 69 17.43 -40.42 2.95
N HIS A 70 18.76 -40.25 3.07
CA HIS A 70 19.42 -40.07 4.35
C HIS A 70 18.89 -38.80 5.02
N SER A 71 18.27 -38.98 6.19
CA SER A 71 17.73 -37.92 7.02
C SER A 71 18.86 -37.19 7.74
N THR A 72 19.12 -35.94 7.35
CA THR A 72 19.89 -35.00 8.17
C THR A 72 18.91 -34.29 9.11
N ASN A 73 19.03 -34.63 10.40
CA ASN A 73 18.33 -33.97 11.50
C ASN A 73 18.67 -32.47 11.54
N ILE A 74 17.71 -31.63 11.22
CA ILE A 74 17.71 -30.23 11.64
C ILE A 74 16.54 -30.09 12.62
N ASN A 75 16.88 -29.91 13.89
CA ASN A 75 15.93 -29.63 14.98
C ASN A 75 15.23 -28.28 14.72
N TYR A 76 14.11 -28.31 14.03
CA TYR A 76 13.13 -27.22 14.04
C TYR A 76 12.18 -27.43 15.23
N HIS A 77 12.69 -27.17 16.43
CA HIS A 77 11.84 -26.98 17.60
C HIS A 77 11.35 -25.52 17.61
N ASP A 78 10.25 -25.28 16.88
CA ASP A 78 9.29 -24.26 17.25
C ASP A 78 7.96 -24.59 16.57
N HIS A 79 7.11 -25.33 17.29
CA HIS A 79 5.76 -25.65 16.86
C HIS A 79 4.88 -24.39 16.95
N TYR A 80 4.99 -23.51 15.95
CA TYR A 80 4.00 -22.47 15.69
C TYR A 80 2.73 -23.11 15.14
N GLN A 81 1.76 -23.37 16.02
CA GLN A 81 0.39 -23.67 15.61
C GLN A 81 -0.27 -22.40 15.04
N HIS A 82 0.05 -22.07 13.79
CA HIS A 82 -0.82 -21.23 13.00
C HIS A 82 -1.96 -22.11 12.48
N SER A 83 -3.14 -22.02 13.08
CA SER A 83 -4.33 -22.30 12.29
C SER A 83 -4.33 -21.29 11.14
N PRO A 84 -4.35 -21.71 9.86
CA PRO A 84 -4.54 -20.83 8.71
C PRO A 84 -6.01 -20.38 8.66
N CYS A 85 -6.51 -19.87 9.78
CA CYS A 85 -7.84 -19.33 9.83
C CYS A 85 -7.75 -18.05 9.00
N ASN A 86 -8.32 -18.10 7.79
CA ASN A 86 -8.56 -16.95 6.93
C ASN A 86 -9.49 -15.91 7.59
N ILE A 87 -9.72 -16.02 8.89
CA ILE A 87 -10.57 -15.16 9.69
C ILE A 87 -9.89 -14.91 11.04
N TYR A 88 -9.66 -13.64 11.33
CA TYR A 88 -9.36 -13.16 12.67
C TYR A 88 -10.65 -12.75 13.36
N PHE A 89 -10.89 -13.26 14.57
CA PHE A 89 -11.98 -12.84 15.44
C PHE A 89 -11.37 -12.18 16.68
N GLY A 90 -11.64 -10.88 16.87
CA GLY A 90 -11.15 -10.11 17.99
C GLY A 90 -12.25 -9.35 18.71
N GLU A 91 -11.94 -8.86 19.90
CA GLU A 91 -12.86 -8.03 20.69
C GLU A 91 -13.22 -6.72 19.99
N ASN A 92 -12.25 -6.10 19.31
CA ASN A 92 -12.43 -4.82 18.63
C ASN A 92 -13.10 -4.96 17.26
N PHE A 93 -12.74 -6.01 16.51
CA PHE A 93 -13.17 -6.25 15.13
C PHE A 93 -12.89 -7.68 14.69
N CYS A 94 -13.46 -8.06 13.55
CA CYS A 94 -13.18 -9.28 12.82
C CYS A 94 -12.58 -8.94 11.45
N VAL A 95 -11.63 -9.76 10.96
CA VAL A 95 -11.07 -9.63 9.61
C VAL A 95 -11.17 -10.95 8.88
N ARG A 96 -11.78 -10.97 7.70
CA ARG A 96 -11.77 -12.13 6.79
C ARG A 96 -10.72 -11.92 5.70
N LEU A 97 -9.62 -12.66 5.80
CA LEU A 97 -8.49 -12.64 4.89
C LEU A 97 -8.70 -13.66 3.77
N ASN A 98 -9.44 -13.24 2.73
CA ASN A 98 -9.79 -14.10 1.59
C ASN A 98 -8.55 -14.64 0.84
N GLN A 99 -7.41 -13.97 0.97
CA GLN A 99 -6.18 -14.25 0.22
C GLN A 99 -4.94 -14.26 1.13
N TRP A 100 -5.04 -14.88 2.31
CA TRP A 100 -3.96 -14.96 3.31
C TRP A 100 -2.60 -15.34 2.70
N PHE A 101 -2.51 -16.50 2.04
CA PHE A 101 -1.26 -16.98 1.46
C PHE A 101 -0.72 -16.05 0.38
N LYS A 102 -1.60 -15.41 -0.40
CA LYS A 102 -1.20 -14.43 -1.40
C LYS A 102 -0.55 -13.22 -0.74
N PHE A 103 -1.12 -12.72 0.36
CA PHE A 103 -0.52 -11.61 1.10
C PHE A 103 0.87 -11.98 1.62
N LEU A 104 0.99 -13.14 2.27
CA LEU A 104 2.27 -13.64 2.78
C LEU A 104 3.31 -13.73 1.66
N THR A 105 2.99 -14.42 0.56
CA THR A 105 3.88 -14.56 -0.59
C THR A 105 4.25 -13.20 -1.19
N CYS A 106 3.29 -12.29 -1.33
CA CYS A 106 3.57 -10.94 -1.85
C CYS A 106 4.48 -10.15 -0.92
N VAL A 107 4.35 -10.28 0.41
CA VAL A 107 5.18 -9.59 1.40
C VAL A 107 6.60 -10.14 1.42
N GLU A 108 6.78 -11.46 1.34
CA GLU A 108 8.09 -12.11 1.33
C GLU A 108 8.84 -11.94 0.01
N ASP A 109 8.14 -11.92 -1.13
CA ASP A 109 8.77 -11.66 -2.43
C ASP A 109 9.04 -10.17 -2.62
N ILE A 110 10.25 -9.72 -2.30
CA ILE A 110 10.65 -8.31 -2.41
C ILE A 110 10.55 -7.71 -3.82
N ARG A 111 10.43 -8.53 -4.87
CA ARG A 111 10.42 -8.09 -6.28
C ARG A 111 9.01 -7.84 -6.80
N ASN A 112 8.05 -8.68 -6.42
CA ASN A 112 6.73 -8.68 -7.05
C ASN A 112 5.67 -8.01 -6.16
N GLY A 113 5.00 -6.98 -6.69
CA GLY A 113 3.81 -6.43 -6.06
C GLY A 113 2.59 -7.35 -6.15
N GLY A 114 1.43 -6.82 -5.80
CA GLY A 114 0.19 -7.56 -5.93
C GLY A 114 -1.02 -6.80 -5.41
N ILE A 115 -2.18 -7.42 -5.53
CA ILE A 115 -3.42 -6.93 -4.94
C ILE A 115 -4.03 -8.04 -4.08
N VAL A 116 -4.41 -7.70 -2.86
CA VAL A 116 -4.97 -8.61 -1.86
C VAL A 116 -6.23 -7.97 -1.30
N MET A 117 -7.26 -8.77 -1.10
CA MET A 117 -8.51 -8.30 -0.49
C MET A 117 -8.79 -8.99 0.85
N CYS A 118 -9.34 -8.22 1.78
CA CYS A 118 -9.97 -8.73 2.99
C CYS A 118 -11.22 -7.93 3.35
N ASP A 119 -12.03 -8.50 4.23
CA ASP A 119 -13.22 -7.84 4.77
C ASP A 119 -12.97 -7.50 6.24
N PHE A 120 -13.41 -6.32 6.67
CA PHE A 120 -13.31 -5.82 8.04
C PHE A 120 -14.70 -5.55 8.60
N THR A 121 -14.96 -6.08 9.79
CA THR A 121 -16.19 -5.86 10.53
C THR A 121 -15.84 -5.31 11.91
N PRO A 122 -16.14 -4.05 12.24
CA PRO A 122 -15.95 -3.54 13.58
C PRO A 122 -16.96 -4.15 14.56
N ASN A 123 -16.49 -4.50 15.75
CA ASN A 123 -17.34 -4.88 16.88
C ASN A 123 -17.54 -3.71 17.85
N LYS A 124 -16.68 -2.68 17.77
CA LYS A 124 -16.69 -1.48 18.60
C LYS A 124 -16.40 -0.23 17.76
N SER A 125 -16.77 0.96 18.27
CA SER A 125 -16.25 2.22 17.76
C SER A 125 -14.77 2.38 18.10
N LEU A 126 -14.01 3.15 17.30
CA LEU A 126 -12.58 3.37 17.54
C LEU A 126 -12.26 3.86 18.96
N SER A 127 -13.10 4.74 19.53
CA SER A 127 -12.91 5.26 20.89
C SER A 127 -13.09 4.21 22.00
N ALA A 128 -13.80 3.11 21.71
CA ALA A 128 -14.05 2.01 22.64
C ALA A 128 -13.14 0.80 22.39
N MET A 129 -12.25 0.86 21.39
CA MET A 129 -11.33 -0.22 21.09
C MET A 129 -10.14 -0.25 22.05
N THR A 130 -9.77 -1.44 22.50
CA THR A 130 -8.52 -1.68 23.24
C THR A 130 -7.40 -1.88 22.22
N LEU A 131 -6.74 -0.80 21.83
CA LEU A 131 -5.68 -0.80 20.81
C LEU A 131 -4.36 -1.34 21.35
N SER A 132 -3.49 -1.82 20.46
CA SER A 132 -2.11 -2.13 20.83
C SER A 132 -1.29 -0.88 21.15
N ASP A 133 -0.23 -1.04 21.95
CA ASP A 133 0.69 0.05 22.31
C ASP A 133 1.28 0.73 21.06
N ASP A 134 1.62 -0.06 20.03
CA ASP A 134 2.12 0.46 18.75
C ASP A 134 1.05 1.26 17.99
N ALA A 135 -0.22 0.81 17.98
CA ALA A 135 -1.32 1.56 17.39
C ALA A 135 -1.65 2.84 18.18
N VAL A 136 -1.54 2.79 19.51
CA VAL A 136 -1.63 3.95 20.40
C VAL A 136 -0.51 4.94 20.09
N LYS A 137 0.72 4.47 19.86
CA LYS A 137 1.84 5.33 19.45
C LYS A 137 1.53 6.06 18.14
N ILE A 138 0.99 5.37 17.12
CA ILE A 138 0.58 6.01 15.85
C ILE A 138 -0.50 7.09 16.10
N ARG A 139 -1.42 6.85 17.02
CA ARG A 139 -2.48 7.81 17.38
C ARG A 139 -1.93 9.06 18.07
N ASP A 140 -0.99 8.88 18.98
CA ASP A 140 -0.61 9.91 19.95
C ASP A 140 0.62 10.74 19.50
N VAL A 141 1.44 10.21 18.59
CA VAL A 141 2.56 10.95 17.99
C VAL A 141 2.03 11.92 16.93
N PRO A 142 2.54 13.17 16.87
CA PRO A 142 2.14 14.12 15.84
C PRO A 142 2.36 13.55 14.43
N ASN A 143 1.31 13.58 13.60
CA ASN A 143 1.42 13.32 12.17
C ASN A 143 1.87 14.58 11.42
N ALA A 144 2.31 14.45 10.17
CA ALA A 144 2.71 15.57 9.30
C ALA A 144 1.54 16.48 8.89
N GLY A 145 0.39 16.35 9.58
CA GLY A 145 -0.87 17.01 9.30
C GLY A 145 -1.84 16.06 8.59
N GLY A 146 -3.08 16.00 9.07
CA GLY A 146 -4.12 15.25 8.39
C GLY A 146 -5.19 14.72 9.31
N SER A 147 -6.32 14.39 8.73
CA SER A 147 -7.51 13.89 9.42
C SER A 147 -7.72 12.39 9.23
N SER A 148 -6.63 11.66 9.00
CA SER A 148 -6.60 10.23 8.63
C SER A 148 -6.11 9.32 9.78
N VAL A 149 -5.84 9.87 10.97
CA VAL A 149 -5.28 9.13 12.12
C VAL A 149 -6.04 7.83 12.40
N GLY A 150 -7.39 7.87 12.44
CA GLY A 150 -8.19 6.67 12.68
C GLY A 150 -7.97 5.56 11.65
N SER A 151 -7.80 5.91 10.38
CA SER A 151 -7.53 4.94 9.31
C SER A 151 -6.11 4.36 9.36
N GLU A 152 -5.13 5.15 9.82
CA GLU A 152 -3.74 4.71 10.00
C GLU A 152 -3.59 3.79 11.22
N VAL A 153 -4.17 4.19 12.35
CA VAL A 153 -4.22 3.40 13.58
C VAL A 153 -4.84 2.04 13.32
N LEU A 154 -6.00 1.99 12.65
CA LEU A 154 -6.65 0.72 12.33
C LEU A 154 -5.93 -0.06 11.25
N SER A 155 -5.28 0.62 10.30
CA SER A 155 -4.43 -0.04 9.31
C SER A 155 -3.33 -0.84 10.00
N PHE A 156 -2.64 -0.22 10.95
CA PHE A 156 -1.61 -0.89 11.73
C PHE A 156 -2.20 -1.98 12.63
N GLU A 157 -3.30 -1.72 13.34
CA GLU A 157 -3.93 -2.69 14.24
C GLU A 157 -4.38 -3.96 13.49
N VAL A 158 -4.92 -3.83 12.26
CA VAL A 158 -5.21 -4.98 11.39
C VAL A 158 -3.94 -5.78 11.09
N LEU A 159 -2.85 -5.11 10.70
CA LEU A 159 -1.59 -5.79 10.43
C LEU A 159 -1.01 -6.47 11.68
N GLN A 160 -1.16 -5.83 12.85
CA GLN A 160 -0.67 -6.34 14.12
C GLN A 160 -1.45 -7.57 14.57
N LYS A 161 -2.78 -7.51 14.56
CA LYS A 161 -3.63 -8.63 14.99
C LYS A 161 -3.57 -9.81 14.04
N CYS A 162 -3.60 -9.54 12.74
CA CYS A 162 -3.63 -10.58 11.72
C CYS A 162 -2.25 -11.16 11.45
N PHE A 163 -1.21 -10.33 11.35
CA PHE A 163 0.12 -10.74 10.85
C PHE A 163 1.26 -10.48 11.84
N LYS A 164 0.95 -10.15 13.10
CA LYS A 164 1.94 -9.87 14.16
C LYS A 164 2.94 -8.78 13.78
N ALA A 165 2.46 -7.79 13.01
CA ALA A 165 3.26 -6.62 12.68
C ALA A 165 3.78 -5.93 13.94
N LYS A 166 5.02 -5.43 13.88
CA LYS A 166 5.62 -4.60 14.93
C LYS A 166 6.01 -3.26 14.34
N LEU A 167 5.64 -2.16 15.00
CA LEU A 167 5.96 -0.82 14.54
C LEU A 167 7.47 -0.56 14.69
N LEU A 168 8.05 0.09 13.70
CA LEU A 168 9.44 0.54 13.73
C LEU A 168 9.51 2.06 13.80
N LYS A 169 8.78 2.73 12.90
CA LYS A 169 8.74 4.19 12.79
C LYS A 169 7.36 4.66 12.37
N THR A 170 6.92 5.80 12.90
CA THR A 170 5.76 6.57 12.47
C THR A 170 6.15 7.55 11.35
N GLU A 171 5.17 8.17 10.68
CA GLU A 171 5.37 9.11 9.57
C GLU A 171 6.49 10.14 9.82
N MET A 172 6.47 10.80 10.99
CA MET A 172 7.42 11.85 11.35
C MET A 172 8.79 11.34 11.84
N GLU A 173 8.92 10.03 12.09
CA GLU A 173 10.20 9.41 12.48
C GLU A 173 11.01 8.91 11.27
N VAL A 174 10.39 8.88 10.08
CA VAL A 174 11.05 8.53 8.82
C VAL A 174 11.70 9.76 8.22
N GLU A 175 12.99 9.64 7.89
CA GLU A 175 13.76 10.72 7.29
C GLU A 175 13.78 10.60 5.77
N TYR A 176 13.66 11.74 5.08
CA TYR A 176 13.62 11.82 3.63
C TYR A 176 14.59 12.87 3.11
N PHE A 177 15.22 12.57 1.97
CA PHE A 177 16.05 13.50 1.23
C PHE A 177 15.88 13.32 -0.29
N PRO A 178 15.63 14.39 -1.08
CA PRO A 178 15.37 15.76 -0.62
C PRO A 178 14.03 15.87 0.13
N GLU A 179 13.92 16.90 0.97
CA GLU A 179 12.71 17.23 1.71
C GLU A 179 11.56 17.69 0.78
N GLY A 180 10.31 17.59 1.25
CA GLY A 180 9.14 18.12 0.54
C GLY A 180 8.46 17.19 -0.47
N GLY A 181 8.70 15.87 -0.36
CA GLY A 181 8.09 14.84 -1.21
C GLY A 181 6.95 14.05 -0.55
N SER A 182 6.50 13.01 -1.23
CA SER A 182 5.58 12.02 -0.65
C SER A 182 6.26 11.24 0.48
N ILE A 183 5.55 11.04 1.58
CA ILE A 183 6.01 10.29 2.76
C ILE A 183 5.11 9.06 3.01
N THR A 184 5.59 8.12 3.81
CA THR A 184 4.88 6.90 4.21
C THR A 184 4.25 7.11 5.57
N ASP A 185 3.08 6.54 5.81
CA ASP A 185 2.33 6.77 7.06
C ASP A 185 3.01 6.07 8.25
N TYR A 186 3.59 4.88 8.04
CA TYR A 186 4.44 4.22 9.03
C TYR A 186 5.31 3.13 8.40
N VAL A 187 6.31 2.68 9.16
CA VAL A 187 7.19 1.57 8.84
C VAL A 187 7.06 0.50 9.90
N CYS A 188 6.83 -0.75 9.49
CA CYS A 188 6.69 -1.89 10.39
C CYS A 188 7.48 -3.10 9.89
N VAL A 189 7.63 -4.11 10.73
CA VAL A 189 8.12 -5.44 10.33
C VAL A 189 6.99 -6.45 10.36
N VAL A 190 6.85 -7.23 9.29
CA VAL A 190 5.89 -8.33 9.17
C VAL A 190 6.65 -9.54 8.64
N PHE A 191 6.62 -10.67 9.36
CA PHE A 191 7.36 -11.88 8.99
C PHE A 191 8.86 -11.65 8.69
N GLY A 192 9.49 -10.74 9.43
CA GLY A 192 10.90 -10.38 9.23
C GLY A 192 11.17 -9.39 8.09
N THR A 193 10.17 -9.08 7.24
CA THR A 193 10.30 -8.09 6.16
C THR A 193 9.97 -6.69 6.67
N LYS A 194 10.88 -5.73 6.48
CA LYS A 194 10.64 -4.31 6.77
C LYS A 194 9.78 -3.71 5.67
N LEU A 195 8.60 -3.20 6.04
CA LEU A 195 7.59 -2.64 5.15
C LEU A 195 7.45 -1.14 5.37
N GLY A 196 7.47 -0.35 4.30
CA GLY A 196 6.79 0.94 4.28
C GLY A 196 5.29 0.71 4.07
N VAL A 197 4.46 1.42 4.82
CA VAL A 197 2.99 1.32 4.68
C VAL A 197 2.42 2.70 4.46
N SER A 198 1.68 2.82 3.37
CA SER A 198 0.86 4.00 3.10
C SER A 198 -0.62 3.67 3.18
N VAL A 199 -1.41 4.59 3.71
CA VAL A 199 -2.84 4.42 3.96
C VAL A 199 -3.64 5.38 3.08
N THR A 200 -4.77 4.88 2.59
CA THR A 200 -5.73 5.71 1.87
C THR A 200 -7.13 5.18 2.02
N ARG A 201 -8.10 6.03 1.71
CA ARG A 201 -9.53 5.76 1.84
C ARG A 201 -10.18 5.90 0.47
N ALA A 202 -11.04 4.96 0.11
CA ALA A 202 -11.84 4.96 -1.09
C ALA A 202 -13.31 4.84 -0.69
N ARG A 203 -14.09 5.85 -1.06
CA ARG A 203 -15.52 5.92 -0.76
C ARG A 203 -16.28 6.70 -1.83
N ASN A 204 -17.56 6.40 -1.92
CA ASN A 204 -18.52 7.25 -2.63
C ASN A 204 -18.62 8.61 -1.90
N TYR A 205 -18.62 9.71 -2.65
CA TYR A 205 -18.82 11.05 -2.08
C TYR A 205 -20.22 11.56 -2.44
N TRP A 206 -20.95 12.04 -1.45
CA TRP A 206 -22.21 12.80 -1.63
C TRP A 206 -23.22 12.15 -2.58
N GLY A 207 -23.45 10.84 -2.41
CA GLY A 207 -24.43 10.10 -3.21
C GLY A 207 -24.03 9.84 -4.67
N ARG A 208 -22.76 10.08 -5.05
CA ARG A 208 -22.22 9.72 -6.36
C ARG A 208 -21.45 8.41 -6.28
N ASP A 209 -21.57 7.62 -7.34
CA ASP A 209 -20.82 6.38 -7.50
C ASP A 209 -19.32 6.65 -7.62
N PHE A 210 -18.51 5.78 -7.02
CA PHE A 210 -17.07 5.78 -7.17
C PHE A 210 -16.69 5.15 -8.51
N THR A 211 -16.19 5.96 -9.44
CA THR A 211 -15.96 5.52 -10.83
C THR A 211 -14.60 4.89 -11.06
N SER A 212 -14.46 4.15 -12.17
CA SER A 212 -13.19 3.57 -12.60
C SER A 212 -12.10 4.62 -12.82
N GLU A 213 -12.45 5.81 -13.31
CA GLU A 213 -11.50 6.91 -13.48
C GLU A 213 -11.02 7.46 -12.13
N GLN A 214 -11.93 7.59 -11.17
CA GLN A 214 -11.58 8.02 -9.80
C GLN A 214 -10.69 6.99 -9.11
N ALA A 215 -11.00 5.70 -9.27
CA ALA A 215 -10.18 4.60 -8.76
C ALA A 215 -8.78 4.59 -9.39
N ALA A 216 -8.70 4.69 -10.72
CA ALA A 216 -7.45 4.74 -11.44
C ALA A 216 -6.62 5.95 -11.02
N HIS A 217 -7.24 7.14 -10.91
CA HIS A 217 -6.57 8.36 -10.44
C HIS A 217 -6.05 8.20 -9.01
N LEU A 218 -6.87 7.69 -8.09
CA LEU A 218 -6.49 7.47 -6.69
C LEU A 218 -5.29 6.53 -6.58
N LEU A 219 -5.36 5.37 -7.24
CA LEU A 219 -4.29 4.37 -7.21
C LEU A 219 -3.02 4.86 -7.90
N ASN A 220 -3.11 5.50 -9.07
CA ASN A 220 -1.94 6.07 -9.75
C ASN A 220 -1.24 7.10 -8.86
N LYS A 221 -2.01 8.03 -8.28
CA LYS A 221 -1.47 9.08 -7.40
C LYS A 221 -0.75 8.46 -6.20
N LYS A 222 -1.40 7.52 -5.50
CA LYS A 222 -0.84 6.90 -4.28
C LYS A 222 0.37 6.03 -4.58
N LEU A 223 0.31 5.18 -5.61
CA LEU A 223 1.42 4.30 -5.98
C LEU A 223 2.64 5.08 -6.50
N ARG A 224 2.44 6.15 -7.29
CA ARG A 224 3.55 7.03 -7.68
C ARG A 224 4.17 7.74 -6.48
N GLY A 225 3.35 8.18 -5.53
CA GLY A 225 3.81 8.74 -4.26
C GLY A 225 4.64 7.74 -3.45
N ILE A 226 4.21 6.49 -3.36
CA ILE A 226 4.96 5.40 -2.71
C ILE A 226 6.31 5.14 -3.40
N ASN A 227 6.33 5.11 -4.73
CA ASN A 227 7.57 4.95 -5.48
C ASN A 227 8.53 6.13 -5.26
N GLN A 228 7.99 7.35 -5.11
CA GLN A 228 8.79 8.52 -4.76
C GLN A 228 9.30 8.44 -3.32
N SER A 229 8.45 8.12 -2.35
CA SER A 229 8.82 8.04 -0.94
C SER A 229 9.89 6.96 -0.71
N SER A 230 9.80 5.84 -1.43
CA SER A 230 10.81 4.77 -1.40
C SER A 230 12.18 5.22 -1.90
N ARG A 231 12.23 6.11 -2.90
CA ARG A 231 13.50 6.64 -3.44
C ARG A 231 14.12 7.70 -2.55
N ASN A 232 13.28 8.51 -1.91
CA ASN A 232 13.73 9.64 -1.11
C ASN A 232 13.99 9.25 0.35
N SER A 233 13.47 8.10 0.80
CA SER A 233 13.66 7.65 2.18
C SER A 233 15.13 7.34 2.46
N LEU A 234 15.61 7.77 3.62
CA LEU A 234 16.89 7.34 4.18
C LEU A 234 16.77 5.97 4.88
N GLU A 235 15.56 5.45 5.01
CA GLU A 235 15.27 4.11 5.53
C GLU A 235 15.29 3.05 4.43
N ASN A 236 15.92 1.91 4.72
CA ASN A 236 15.93 0.76 3.83
C ASN A 236 14.81 -0.24 4.17
N TRP A 237 13.56 0.04 3.81
CA TRP A 237 12.52 -0.99 3.77
C TRP A 237 12.59 -1.76 2.45
N ASN A 238 12.28 -3.05 2.49
CA ASN A 238 12.43 -3.94 1.35
C ASN A 238 11.17 -4.01 0.48
N LYS A 239 10.06 -3.50 1.00
CA LYS A 239 8.73 -3.72 0.46
C LYS A 239 7.79 -2.57 0.83
N GLN A 240 6.78 -2.38 0.00
CA GLN A 240 5.74 -1.38 0.22
C GLN A 240 4.36 -2.02 0.29
N VAL A 241 3.51 -1.50 1.16
CA VAL A 241 2.08 -1.81 1.23
C VAL A 241 1.28 -0.53 1.08
N LEU A 242 0.37 -0.50 0.10
CA LEU A 242 -0.70 0.49 0.05
C LEU A 242 -1.95 -0.15 0.67
N HIS A 243 -2.30 0.24 1.90
CA HIS A 243 -3.54 -0.19 2.53
C HIS A 243 -4.67 0.77 2.14
N VAL A 244 -5.65 0.24 1.40
CA VAL A 244 -6.83 0.96 0.94
C VAL A 244 -8.05 0.51 1.75
N TRP A 245 -8.59 1.41 2.56
CA TRP A 245 -9.91 1.22 3.14
C TRP A 245 -10.99 1.48 2.09
N SER A 246 -11.83 0.49 1.82
CA SER A 246 -12.88 0.54 0.80
C SER A 246 -14.25 0.48 1.45
N ALA A 247 -15.08 1.49 1.21
CA ALA A 247 -16.34 1.70 1.95
C ALA A 247 -17.37 0.59 1.74
N ASN A 248 -17.32 -0.12 0.61
CA ASN A 248 -18.20 -1.23 0.29
C ASN A 248 -17.62 -2.10 -0.84
N ARG A 249 -18.37 -3.16 -1.18
CA ARG A 249 -17.94 -4.13 -2.17
C ARG A 249 -17.86 -3.56 -3.58
N ASP A 250 -18.73 -2.63 -3.95
CA ASP A 250 -18.73 -2.02 -5.28
C ASP A 250 -17.48 -1.17 -5.49
N VAL A 251 -17.14 -0.32 -4.52
CA VAL A 251 -15.87 0.44 -4.50
C VAL A 251 -14.68 -0.51 -4.60
N THR A 252 -14.71 -1.61 -3.86
CA THR A 252 -13.66 -2.64 -3.88
C THR A 252 -13.48 -3.23 -5.28
N ASN A 253 -14.57 -3.60 -5.95
CA ASN A 253 -14.54 -4.16 -7.29
C ASN A 253 -13.96 -3.14 -8.31
N VAL A 254 -14.37 -1.88 -8.23
CA VAL A 254 -13.87 -0.81 -9.09
C VAL A 254 -12.37 -0.58 -8.88
N LEU A 255 -11.89 -0.58 -7.63
CA LEU A 255 -10.45 -0.49 -7.33
C LEU A 255 -9.66 -1.66 -7.91
N VAL A 256 -10.17 -2.90 -7.79
CA VAL A 256 -9.50 -4.08 -8.34
C VAL A 256 -9.40 -3.98 -9.86
N GLN A 257 -10.49 -3.61 -10.53
CA GLN A 257 -10.50 -3.41 -11.98
C GLN A 257 -9.49 -2.33 -12.40
N ALA A 258 -9.51 -1.18 -11.73
CA ALA A 258 -8.56 -0.09 -11.99
C ALA A 258 -7.10 -0.52 -11.74
N PHE A 259 -6.82 -1.28 -10.68
CA PHE A 259 -5.48 -1.80 -10.44
C PHE A 259 -4.95 -2.64 -11.61
N HIS A 260 -5.80 -3.45 -12.25
CA HIS A 260 -5.39 -4.27 -13.38
C HIS A 260 -5.06 -3.46 -14.63
N THR A 261 -5.61 -2.26 -14.80
CA THR A 261 -5.32 -1.38 -15.96
C THR A 261 -4.06 -0.52 -15.77
N LEU A 262 -3.53 -0.40 -14.55
CA LEU A 262 -2.30 0.36 -14.30
C LEU A 262 -1.07 -0.29 -14.93
N GLU A 263 -0.10 0.54 -15.29
CA GLU A 263 1.21 0.12 -15.79
C GLU A 263 2.00 -0.66 -14.71
N PRO A 264 2.77 -1.71 -15.08
CA PRO A 264 3.60 -2.47 -14.15
C PRO A 264 4.57 -1.59 -13.35
N GLU A 265 5.14 -0.56 -13.96
CA GLU A 265 6.10 0.36 -13.35
C GLU A 265 5.49 1.18 -12.22
N VAL A 266 4.18 1.48 -12.32
CA VAL A 266 3.44 2.17 -11.25
C VAL A 266 3.23 1.24 -10.06
N LYS A 267 2.87 -0.02 -10.31
CA LYS A 267 2.67 -1.04 -9.24
C LYS A 267 3.97 -1.38 -8.54
N SER A 268 5.06 -1.48 -9.30
CA SER A 268 6.40 -1.86 -8.83
C SER A 268 6.33 -3.09 -7.91
N ASN A 269 7.05 -3.07 -6.78
CA ASN A 269 7.00 -4.10 -5.76
C ASN A 269 5.93 -3.84 -4.68
N THR A 270 4.95 -2.97 -4.90
CA THR A 270 3.95 -2.61 -3.89
C THR A 270 2.82 -3.64 -3.80
N VAL A 271 2.46 -4.02 -2.59
CA VAL A 271 1.24 -4.80 -2.31
C VAL A 271 0.09 -3.85 -2.01
N VAL A 272 -0.96 -3.87 -2.83
CA VAL A 272 -2.20 -3.15 -2.56
C VAL A 272 -3.11 -4.04 -1.72
N LEU A 273 -3.21 -3.75 -0.43
CA LEU A 273 -4.14 -4.41 0.48
C LEU A 273 -5.45 -3.61 0.50
N ILE A 274 -6.52 -4.16 -0.09
CA ILE A 274 -7.84 -3.54 -0.04
C ILE A 274 -8.66 -4.19 1.07
N THR A 275 -9.07 -3.38 2.03
CA THR A 275 -9.91 -3.81 3.15
C THR A 275 -11.30 -3.23 2.99
N ASN A 276 -12.25 -4.10 2.67
CA ASN A 276 -13.66 -3.76 2.50
C ASN A 276 -14.35 -3.69 3.87
N THR A 277 -14.94 -2.55 4.22
CA THR A 277 -15.75 -2.44 5.44
C THR A 277 -17.13 -3.05 5.20
N THR A 278 -17.50 -4.05 5.98
CA THR A 278 -18.77 -4.78 5.80
C THR A 278 -19.97 -4.07 6.42
N THR A 279 -19.72 -3.15 7.35
CA THR A 279 -20.71 -2.30 8.01
C THR A 279 -20.22 -0.85 8.01
N SER A 280 -21.10 0.09 8.38
CA SER A 280 -20.71 1.51 8.45
C SER A 280 -19.56 1.72 9.44
N CYS A 281 -18.47 2.32 8.95
CA CYS A 281 -17.24 2.57 9.72
C CYS A 281 -16.85 4.04 9.61
N ASP A 282 -17.68 4.94 10.12
CA ASP A 282 -17.47 6.39 9.99
C ASP A 282 -16.11 6.84 10.54
N PHE A 283 -15.61 6.25 11.61
CA PHE A 283 -14.29 6.57 12.19
C PHE A 283 -13.09 6.23 11.26
N ILE A 284 -13.31 5.45 10.19
CA ILE A 284 -12.31 5.23 9.15
C ILE A 284 -12.39 6.37 8.12
N TYR A 285 -13.60 6.75 7.71
CA TYR A 285 -13.82 7.62 6.54
C TYR A 285 -14.02 9.09 6.85
N LEU A 286 -14.45 9.40 8.07
CA LEU A 286 -14.72 10.73 8.57
C LEU A 286 -13.63 11.13 9.54
N ASN A 287 -13.50 12.44 9.67
CA ASN A 287 -12.63 13.05 10.65
C ASN A 287 -13.42 13.04 11.95
N GLY A 288 -12.90 12.39 12.99
CA GLY A 288 -13.44 12.48 14.34
C GLY A 288 -13.36 13.88 14.90
#